data_AF-A0A177AQV1-F1
#
_entry.id   AF-A0A177AQV1-F1
#
_cell.length_a   1.000
_cell.length_b   1.000
_cell.length_c   1.000
_cell.angle_alpha   90.00
_cell.angle_beta   90.00
_cell.angle_gamma   90.00
#
_symmetry.space_group_name_H-M   'P 1'
#
loop_
_entity.id
_entity.type
_entity.pdbx_description
1 polymer ?
#
loop_
_entity_poly.entity_id
_entity_poly.type
_entity_poly.pdbx_seq_one_letter_code
_entity_poly.pdbx_strand_id
1 'polypeptide(L)' 'MKACVNFVEQGHIRVGCDVILDPAYLVTRSNNDYINWTDQSAIKQKVSKYNQNMDDFDFYC' A
#
# COMPACT_ATOMS: atom_id res chain seq x y z
N MET A 1 -9.17 10.43 -11.31
CA MET A 1 -9.87 9.81 -10.17
C MET A 1 -9.86 8.27 -10.16
N LYS A 2 -9.59 7.55 -11.26
CA LYS A 2 -9.64 6.07 -11.27
C LYS A 2 -8.39 5.35 -10.73
N ALA A 3 -7.25 6.04 -10.62
CA ALA A 3 -6.00 5.39 -10.23
C ALA A 3 -6.03 4.77 -8.82
N CYS A 4 -6.71 5.40 -7.87
CA CYS A 4 -6.85 4.86 -6.50
C CYS A 4 -7.60 3.52 -6.50
N VAL A 5 -8.71 3.44 -7.25
CA VAL A 5 -9.51 2.21 -7.41
C VAL A 5 -8.65 1.10 -7.97
N ASN A 6 -7.90 1.38 -9.04
CA ASN A 6 -7.01 0.40 -9.66
C ASN A 6 -5.92 -0.12 -8.69
N PHE A 7 -5.38 0.73 -7.81
CA PHE A 7 -4.37 0.33 -6.83
C PHE A 7 -4.95 -0.53 -5.70
N VAL A 8 -6.20 -0.28 -5.31
CA VAL A 8 -6.91 -1.14 -4.35
C VAL A 8 -7.20 -2.49 -4.99
N GLU A 9 -7.73 -2.52 -6.22
CA GLU A 9 -8.01 -3.77 -6.95
C GLU A 9 -6.75 -4.62 -7.18
N GLN A 10 -5.60 -4.00 -7.39
CA GLN A 10 -4.30 -4.67 -7.51
C GLN A 10 -3.73 -5.16 -6.17
N GLY A 11 -4.34 -4.81 -5.03
CA GLY A 11 -3.88 -5.22 -3.71
C GLY A 11 -2.65 -4.47 -3.20
N HIS A 12 -2.39 -3.26 -3.70
CA HIS A 12 -1.23 -2.47 -3.25
C HIS A 12 -1.47 -1.75 -1.92
N ILE A 13 -2.71 -1.72 -1.42
CA ILE A 13 -3.11 -1.00 -0.20
C ILE A 13 -3.50 -2.00 0.89
N ARG A 14 -3.02 -1.75 2.11
CA ARG A 14 -3.40 -2.49 3.31
C ARG A 14 -3.81 -1.53 4.43
N VAL A 15 -4.65 -2.01 5.34
CA VAL A 15 -5.03 -1.29 6.56
C VAL A 15 -4.63 -2.16 7.74
N GLY A 16 -3.65 -1.68 8.51
CA GLY A 16 -3.06 -2.48 9.58
C GLY A 16 -2.36 -3.72 9.01
N CYS A 17 -2.87 -4.91 9.34
CA CYS A 17 -2.35 -6.20 8.86
C CYS A 17 -3.10 -6.75 7.63
N ASP A 18 -4.28 -6.21 7.34
CA ASP A 18 -5.18 -6.78 6.32
C ASP A 18 -5.02 -6.06 4.97
N VAL A 19 -4.84 -6.84 3.90
CA VAL A 19 -4.79 -6.34 2.53
C VAL A 19 -6.21 -6.19 2.00
N ILE A 20 -6.54 -4.99 1.50
CA ILE A 20 -7.89 -4.68 1.00
C ILE A 20 -7.88 -4.75 -0.52
N LEU A 21 -8.82 -5.51 -1.06
CA LEU A 21 -9.04 -5.66 -2.50
C LEU A 21 -10.32 -4.99 -2.99
N ASP A 22 -11.24 -4.65 -2.07
CA ASP A 22 -12.52 -4.03 -2.39
C ASP A 22 -12.43 -2.50 -2.31
N PRO A 23 -12.62 -1.76 -3.42
CA PRO A 23 -12.63 -0.30 -3.42
C PRO A 23 -13.82 0.32 -2.67
N ALA A 24 -14.87 -0.44 -2.36
CA ALA A 24 -16.01 0.01 -1.56
C ALA A 24 -15.81 -0.17 -0.04
N TYR A 25 -14.60 -0.54 0.40
CA TYR A 25 -14.29 -0.72 1.82
C TYR A 25 -14.45 0.57 2.63
N LEU A 26 -15.30 0.52 3.66
CA LEU A 26 -15.53 1.66 4.55
C LEU A 26 -14.44 1.73 5.62
N VAL A 27 -13.63 2.79 5.58
CA VAL A 27 -12.59 3.04 6.57
C VAL A 27 -13.15 3.80 7.77
N THR A 28 -12.98 3.26 8.98
CA THR A 28 -13.35 3.96 10.22
C THR A 28 -12.29 4.99 10.63
N ARG A 29 -12.65 5.96 11.50
CA ARG A 29 -11.71 6.98 11.98
C ARG A 29 -10.48 6.39 12.65
N SER A 30 -10.64 5.30 13.39
CA SER A 30 -9.53 4.61 14.07
C SER A 30 -8.61 3.88 13.10
N ASN A 31 -9.12 3.44 11.94
CA ASN A 31 -8.35 2.72 10.93
C ASN A 31 -7.59 3.64 9.97
N ASN A 32 -7.95 4.92 9.93
CA ASN A 32 -7.39 5.89 8.99
C ASN A 32 -5.86 6.01 9.07
N ASP A 33 -5.30 5.96 10.28
CA ASP A 33 -3.87 6.17 10.48
C ASP A 33 -3.03 4.93 10.10
N TYR A 34 -3.68 3.80 9.83
CA TYR A 34 -3.05 2.53 9.50
C TYR A 34 -3.09 2.19 8.01
N ILE A 35 -3.56 3.11 7.16
CA ILE A 35 -3.55 2.93 5.69
C ILE A 35 -2.12 3.06 5.19
N ASN A 36 -1.56 1.98 4.66
CA ASN A 36 -0.21 1.96 4.10
C ASN A 36 -0.13 1.11 2.82
N TRP A 37 0.96 1.28 2.08
CA TRP A 37 1.28 0.38 0.97
C TRP A 37 1.67 -1.01 1.49
N THR A 38 1.29 -2.06 0.77
CA THR A 38 1.78 -3.41 1.03
C THR A 38 3.31 -3.46 0.86
N ASP A 39 4.00 -4.25 1.68
CA ASP A 39 5.48 -4.29 1.69
C ASP A 39 6.06 -4.74 0.34
N GLN A 40 5.39 -5.67 -0.33
CA GLN A 40 5.76 -6.16 -1.67
C GLN A 40 5.29 -5.24 -2.82
N SER A 41 4.69 -4.07 -2.55
CA SER A 41 4.17 -3.23 -3.61
C SER A 41 5.27 -2.50 -4.39
N ALA A 42 5.20 -2.58 -5.72
CA ALA A 42 6.10 -1.85 -6.61
C ALA A 42 5.97 -0.31 -6.47
N ILE A 43 4.83 0.16 -5.96
CA ILE A 43 4.58 1.57 -5.68
C ILE A 43 5.42 2.02 -4.47
N LYS A 44 5.44 1.23 -3.39
CA LYS A 44 6.30 1.52 -2.21
C LYS A 44 7.78 1.56 -2.61
N GLN A 45 8.23 0.64 -3.47
CA GLN A 45 9.59 0.66 -4.02
C GLN A 45 9.88 1.94 -4.80
N LYS A 46 8.99 2.32 -5.71
CA LYS A 46 9.17 3.51 -6.55
C LYS A 46 9.22 4.79 -5.71
N VAL A 47 8.38 4.87 -4.68
CA VAL A 47 8.37 5.98 -3.72
C VAL A 47 9.65 5.99 -2.87
N SER A 48 10.08 4.82 -2.36
CA SER A 48 11.32 4.72 -1.57
C SER A 48 12.57 5.06 -2.39
N LYS A 49 12.63 4.59 -3.64
CA LYS A 49 13.68 4.94 -4.60
C LYS A 49 13.72 6.43 -4.91
N TYR A 50 12.55 7.06 -5.06
CA TYR A 50 12.46 8.51 -5.21
C TYR A 50 13.01 9.25 -3.98
N ASN A 51 12.73 8.72 -2.78
CA ASN A 51 13.21 9.27 -1.52
C ASN A 51 14.66 8.86 -1.18
N GLN A 52 15.38 8.15 -2.06
CA GLN A 52 16.74 7.62 -1.84
C GLN A 52 16.89 6.73 -0.59
N ASN A 53 15.78 6.20 -0.05
CA ASN A 53 15.75 5.36 1.15
C ASN A 53 15.56 3.87 0.80
N MET A 54 16.05 3.46 -0.37
CA MET A 54 15.85 2.11 -0.87
C MET A 54 16.70 1.13 -0.06
N ASP A 55 16.04 0.31 0.75
CA ASP A 55 16.63 -0.82 1.44
C ASP A 55 16.31 -2.10 0.65
N ASP A 56 17.32 -2.65 -0.03
CA ASP A 56 17.19 -3.83 -0.89
C ASP A 56 17.15 -5.15 -0.08
N PHE A 57 17.32 -5.11 1.24
CA PHE A 57 17.30 -6.29 2.11
C PHE A 57 15.90 -6.91 2.26
N ASP A 58 14.86 -6.06 2.28
CA ASP A 58 13.46 -6.47 2.47
C ASP A 58 12.86 -7.23 1.26
N PHE A 59 13.59 -7.30 0.13
CA PHE A 59 13.12 -7.94 -1.12
C PHE A 59 13.34 -9.45 -1.20
N TYR A 60 14.20 -10.00 -0.35
CA TYR A 60 14.64 -11.40 -0.45
C TYR A 60 13.87 -12.37 0.47
N CYS A 61 12.84 -11.93 1.19
CA CYS A 61 12.07 -12.75 2.14
C CYS A 61 10.57 -12.75 1.81
#